data_AF-A0AAV0WJ04-F1
#
_entry.id   AF-A0AAV0WJ04-F1
#
_cell.length_a   1.000
_cell.length_b   1.000
_cell.length_c   1.000
_cell.angle_alpha   90.00
_cell.angle_beta   90.00
_cell.angle_gamma   90.00
#
_symmetry.space_group_name_H-M   'P 1'
#
loop_
_entity.id
_entity.type
_entity.pdbx_description
1 polymer ?
#
loop_
_entity_poly.entity_id
_entity_poly.type
_entity_poly.pdbx_seq_one_letter_code
_entity_poly.pdbx_strand_id
1 'polypeptide(L)'
;MSNEHFMYKTLIEKDVISAFPNVEIALRMYLVIMVTICSSERTFSRLIIIKNRLRTTMNEDRLNFLSVMSIESDVLDNLSFDDITDDFAEKKSRKVCNL
;
A
#
# COMPACT_ATOMS: atom_id res chain seq x y z
N MET A 1 -7.06 10.61 -17.99
CA MET A 1 -6.20 9.52 -18.53
C MET A 1 -4.93 10.19 -19.00
N SER A 2 -3.80 9.88 -18.37
CA SER A 2 -2.52 10.59 -18.55
C SER A 2 -1.99 10.39 -19.98
N ASN A 3 -1.32 11.40 -20.55
CA ASN A 3 -0.82 11.38 -21.94
C ASN A 3 0.11 10.19 -22.22
N GLU A 4 0.80 9.70 -21.19
CA GLU A 4 1.80 8.64 -21.28
C GLU A 4 1.14 7.26 -21.36
N HIS A 5 0.02 7.07 -20.64
CA HIS A 5 -0.82 5.88 -20.80
C HIS A 5 -1.47 5.84 -22.19
N PHE A 6 -1.91 6.99 -22.72
CA PHE A 6 -2.45 7.06 -24.07
C PHE A 6 -1.41 6.69 -25.14
N MET A 7 -0.18 7.17 -24.96
CA MET A 7 0.96 6.82 -25.84
C MET A 7 1.27 5.32 -25.80
N TYR A 8 1.40 4.73 -24.61
CA TYR A 8 1.65 3.28 -24.46
C TYR A 8 0.54 2.43 -25.08
N LYS A 9 -0.72 2.82 -24.88
CA LYS A 9 -1.88 2.14 -25.49
C LYS A 9 -1.84 2.22 -27.02
N THR A 10 -1.50 3.39 -27.58
CA THR A 10 -1.39 3.58 -29.03
C THR A 10 -0.24 2.75 -29.64
N LEU A 11 0.87 2.58 -28.91
CA LEU A 11 1.98 1.71 -29.35
C LEU A 11 1.56 0.24 -29.48
N ILE A 12 0.75 -0.26 -28.52
CA ILE A 12 0.20 -1.62 -28.54
C ILE A 12 -0.78 -1.78 -29.70
N GLU A 13 -1.71 -0.83 -29.87
CA GLU A 13 -2.74 -0.89 -30.92
C GLU A 13 -2.17 -0.83 -32.34
N LYS A 14 -0.99 -0.21 -32.52
CA LYS A 14 -0.32 -0.06 -33.82
C LYS A 14 0.75 -1.12 -34.11
N ASP A 15 0.93 -2.10 -33.22
CA ASP A 15 1.95 -3.17 -33.30
C ASP A 15 3.40 -2.67 -33.54
N VAL A 16 3.71 -1.48 -33.02
CA VAL A 16 5.02 -0.82 -33.21
C VAL A 16 6.08 -1.35 -32.22
N ILE A 17 5.66 -2.20 -31.29
CA ILE A 17 6.50 -2.79 -30.24
C ILE A 17 7.62 -3.64 -30.84
N SER A 18 7.31 -4.38 -31.92
CA SER A 18 8.28 -5.21 -32.63
C SER A 18 9.39 -4.40 -33.31
N ALA A 19 9.07 -3.18 -33.76
CA ALA A 19 10.02 -2.29 -34.42
C ALA A 19 10.96 -1.59 -33.43
N PHE A 20 10.50 -1.30 -32.20
CA PHE A 20 11.26 -0.54 -31.20
C PHE A 20 11.13 -1.13 -29.78
N PRO A 21 11.73 -2.32 -29.53
CA PRO A 21 11.58 -3.01 -28.24
C PRO A 21 12.15 -2.21 -27.05
N ASN A 22 13.24 -1.48 -27.24
CA ASN A 22 13.85 -0.67 -26.17
C ASN A 22 12.96 0.51 -25.75
N VAL A 23 12.19 1.07 -26.68
CA VAL A 23 11.28 2.19 -26.41
C VAL A 23 10.08 1.70 -25.59
N GLU A 24 9.57 0.51 -25.91
CA GLU A 24 8.50 -0.12 -25.14
C GLU A 24 8.93 -0.40 -23.70
N ILE A 25 10.11 -0.97 -23.50
CA ILE A 25 10.65 -1.26 -22.17
C ILE A 25 10.82 0.03 -21.36
N ALA A 26 11.39 1.08 -21.96
CA ALA A 26 11.58 2.37 -21.29
C ALA A 26 10.24 3.01 -20.89
N LEU A 27 9.24 2.98 -21.79
CA LEU A 27 7.91 3.52 -21.50
C LEU A 27 7.19 2.73 -20.42
N ARG A 28 7.33 1.40 -20.42
CA ARG A 28 6.81 0.52 -19.36
C ARG A 28 7.44 0.85 -18.00
N MET A 29 8.77 0.99 -17.94
CA MET A 29 9.48 1.38 -16.72
C MET A 29 9.00 2.74 -16.22
N TYR A 30 8.88 3.72 -17.12
CA TYR A 30 8.39 5.05 -16.79
C TYR A 30 6.99 5.01 -16.17
N LEU A 31 6.06 4.25 -16.74
CA LEU A 31 4.71 4.09 -16.20
C LEU A 31 4.71 3.44 -14.82
N VAL A 32 5.51 2.40 -14.61
CA VAL A 32 5.66 1.72 -13.31
C VAL A 32 6.22 2.68 -12.27
N ILE A 33 7.23 3.47 -12.63
CA ILE A 33 7.81 4.49 -11.75
C ILE A 33 6.74 5.51 -11.34
N MET A 34 5.95 6.02 -12.29
CA MET A 34 4.89 6.99 -11.98
C MET A 34 3.84 6.42 -11.01
N VAL A 35 3.38 5.19 -11.24
CA VAL A 35 2.44 4.53 -10.33
C VAL A 35 3.07 4.31 -8.94
N THR A 36 4.34 3.92 -8.90
CA THR A 36 5.08 3.71 -7.66
C THR A 36 5.24 5.01 -6.88
N ILE A 37 5.61 6.11 -7.54
CA ILE A 37 5.75 7.44 -6.90
C ILE A 37 4.44 7.84 -6.26
N CYS A 38 3.32 7.79 -6.99
CA CYS A 38 2.01 8.14 -6.43
C CYS A 38 1.63 7.25 -5.23
N SER A 39 1.94 5.95 -5.29
CA SER A 39 1.71 5.04 -4.18
C SER A 39 2.60 5.40 -2.97
N SER A 40 3.89 5.66 -3.20
CA SER A 40 4.83 6.07 -2.16
C SER A 40 4.43 7.41 -1.52
N GLU A 41 4.01 8.41 -2.30
CA GLU A 41 3.50 9.67 -1.77
C GLU A 41 2.28 9.46 -0.87
N ARG A 42 1.35 8.58 -1.29
CA ARG A 42 0.19 8.21 -0.48
C ARG A 42 0.61 7.53 0.83
N THR A 43 1.53 6.57 0.79
CA THR A 43 2.00 5.88 2.01
C THR A 43 2.77 6.82 2.94
N PHE A 44 3.63 7.69 2.41
CA PHE A 44 4.34 8.70 3.19
C PHE A 44 3.39 9.74 3.82
N SER A 45 2.36 10.17 3.08
CA SER A 45 1.33 11.06 3.62
C SER A 45 0.63 10.45 4.83
N ARG A 46 0.28 9.16 4.76
CA ARG A 46 -0.30 8.41 5.89
C ARG A 46 0.70 8.26 7.04
N LEU A 47 1.95 7.92 6.73
CA LEU A 47 3.02 7.80 7.73
C LEU A 47 3.24 9.09 8.51
N ILE A 48 3.19 10.26 7.86
CA ILE A 48 3.32 11.56 8.54
C ILE A 48 2.19 11.80 9.56
N ILE A 49 0.96 11.39 9.23
CA ILE A 49 -0.19 11.49 10.15
C ILE A 49 -0.01 10.55 11.35
N ILE A 50 0.48 9.34 11.10
CA ILE A 50 0.72 8.32 12.14
C ILE A 50 1.88 8.75 13.06
N LYS A 51 3.05 9.01 12.47
CA LYS A 51 4.27 9.46 13.13
C LYS A 51 4.39 10.99 13.06
N ASN A 52 3.53 11.66 13.80
CA ASN A 52 3.60 13.11 13.93
C ASN A 52 4.73 13.53 14.90
N ARG A 53 5.14 14.80 14.82
CA ARG A 53 6.23 15.37 15.63
C ARG A 53 6.06 15.21 17.15
N LEU A 54 4.83 15.08 17.64
CA LEU A 54 4.54 14.97 19.08
C LEU A 54 4.64 13.53 19.60
N ARG A 55 4.56 12.52 18.73
CA ARG A 55 4.60 11.08 19.08
C ARG A 55 6.01 10.52 18.99
N THR A 56 6.95 11.07 19.76
CA THR A 56 8.37 10.68 19.73
C THR A 56 8.67 9.39 20.48
N THR A 57 7.76 8.90 21.33
CA THR A 57 7.96 7.73 22.21
C THR A 57 7.38 6.41 21.64
N MET A 58 6.92 6.40 20.39
CA MET A 58 6.30 5.23 19.79
C MET A 58 7.36 4.20 19.32
N ASN A 59 7.19 2.94 19.71
CA ASN A 59 8.04 1.83 19.24
C ASN A 59 7.85 1.56 17.74
N GLU A 60 8.90 1.08 17.08
CA GLU A 60 8.92 0.75 15.65
C GLU A 60 7.88 -0.32 15.29
N ASP A 61 7.71 -1.35 16.12
CA ASP A 61 6.71 -2.40 15.88
C ASP A 61 5.30 -1.81 15.79
N ARG A 62 4.94 -0.96 16.75
CA ARG A 62 3.62 -0.30 16.79
C ARG A 62 3.42 0.63 15.60
N LEU A 63 4.47 1.36 15.22
CA LEU A 63 4.45 2.21 14.03
C LEU A 63 4.20 1.36 12.77
N ASN A 64 4.92 0.26 12.60
CA ASN A 64 4.81 -0.60 11.43
C ASN A 64 3.38 -1.17 11.30
N PHE A 65 2.83 -1.74 12.38
CA PHE A 65 1.46 -2.26 12.37
C PHE A 65 0.43 -1.17 12.03
N LEU A 66 0.55 0.02 12.62
CA LEU A 66 -0.38 1.11 12.36
C LEU A 66 -0.26 1.65 10.92
N SER A 67 0.95 1.62 10.36
CA SER A 67 1.22 2.02 8.98
C SER A 67 0.55 1.06 8.00
N VAL A 68 0.71 -0.25 8.21
CA VAL A 68 0.05 -1.28 7.39
C VAL A 68 -1.48 -1.14 7.48
N MET A 69 -2.04 -1.02 8.69
CA MET A 69 -3.49 -0.81 8.86
C MET A 69 -4.02 0.45 8.17
N SER A 70 -3.22 1.51 8.11
CA SER A 70 -3.63 2.78 7.50
C SER A 70 -3.47 2.79 5.97
N ILE A 71 -2.60 1.95 5.42
CA ILE A 71 -2.42 1.77 3.98
C ILE A 71 -3.52 0.84 3.44
N GLU A 72 -3.80 -0.23 4.19
CA GLU A 72 -4.80 -1.24 3.86
C GLU A 72 -6.16 -0.96 4.54
N SER A 73 -6.49 0.33 4.74
CA SER A 73 -7.74 0.72 5.41
C SER A 73 -8.97 0.17 4.68
N ASP A 74 -8.91 0.12 3.35
CA ASP A 74 -10.01 -0.38 2.52
C ASP A 74 -10.31 -1.86 2.79
N VAL A 75 -9.27 -2.65 3.11
CA VAL A 75 -9.43 -4.05 3.52
C VAL A 75 -9.97 -4.13 4.95
N LEU A 76 -9.50 -3.25 5.83
CA LEU A 76 -9.93 -3.19 7.23
C LEU A 76 -11.40 -2.78 7.38
N ASP A 77 -11.92 -1.94 6.49
CA ASP A 77 -13.33 -1.54 6.45
C ASP A 77 -14.28 -2.73 6.17
N ASN A 78 -13.78 -3.80 5.55
CA ASN A 78 -14.53 -5.03 5.32
C ASN A 78 -14.47 -6.02 6.50
N LEU A 79 -13.69 -5.72 7.54
CA LEU A 79 -13.52 -6.60 8.70
C LEU A 79 -14.51 -6.24 9.82
N SER A 80 -15.17 -7.25 10.39
CA SER A 80 -16.08 -7.06 11.54
C SER A 80 -15.29 -6.78 12.81
N PHE A 81 -15.60 -5.67 13.50
CA PHE A 81 -15.01 -5.35 14.80
C PHE A 81 -15.40 -6.35 15.90
N ASP A 82 -16.57 -6.96 15.79
CA ASP A 82 -17.04 -7.96 16.75
C ASP A 82 -16.14 -9.20 16.68
N ASP A 83 -15.82 -9.68 15.47
CA ASP A 83 -14.94 -10.84 15.25
C ASP A 83 -13.53 -10.58 15.79
N ILE A 84 -13.00 -9.37 15.61
CA ILE A 84 -11.68 -8.97 16.16
C ILE A 84 -11.71 -8.97 17.69
N THR A 85 -12.81 -8.47 18.27
CA THR A 85 -12.97 -8.37 19.72
C THR A 85 -13.04 -9.76 20.35
N ASP A 86 -13.79 -10.67 19.73
CA ASP A 86 -13.90 -12.06 20.16
C ASP A 86 -12.57 -12.81 20.03
N ASP A 87 -11.84 -12.68 18.91
CA ASP A 87 -10.51 -13.27 18.75
C ASP A 87 -9.49 -12.74 19.76
N PHE A 88 -9.52 -11.42 20.03
CA PHE A 88 -8.68 -10.80 21.04
C PHE A 88 -9.00 -11.33 22.45
N ALA A 89 -10.29 -11.45 22.78
CA ALA A 89 -10.75 -11.99 24.05
C ALA A 89 -10.35 -13.47 24.21
N GLU A 90 -10.52 -14.29 23.18
CA GLU A 90 -10.12 -15.70 23.19
C GLU A 90 -8.60 -15.85 23.40
N LYS A 91 -7.78 -15.10 22.66
CA LYS A 91 -6.31 -15.09 22.83
C LYS A 91 -5.87 -14.63 24.21
N LYS A 92 -6.58 -13.69 24.84
CA LYS A 92 -6.29 -13.22 26.21
C LYS A 92 -6.74 -14.21 27.28
N SER A 93 -7.88 -14.86 27.08
CA SER A 93 -8.42 -15.88 28.01
C SER A 93 -7.51 -17.11 28.12
N ARG A 94 -6.86 -17.51 27.02
CA ARG A 94 -5.90 -18.64 26.98
C ARG A 94 -4.61 -18.43 27.80
N LYS A 95 -4.39 -17.24 28.38
CA LYS A 95 -3.30 -17.00 29.34
C LYS A 95 -3.72 -17.23 30.79
N VAL A 96 -5.02 -17.40 31.06
CA VAL A 96 -5.56 -17.68 32.39
C VAL A 96 -5.81 -19.20 32.47
N CYS A 97 -5.00 -19.89 33.27
CA CYS A 97 -4.95 -21.35 33.51
C CYS A 97 -3.91 -22.12 32.68
N ASN A 98 -2.68 -22.11 33.18
CA ASN A 98 -1.88 -23.32 33.43
C ASN A 98 -1.03 -23.00 34.67
N LEU A 99 -1.62 -23.14 35.85
CA LEU A 99 -0.96 -23.09 37.15
C LEU A 99 -1.41 -24.31 37.94
#